data_AF-A0ABD1EHD6-F1
#
_entry.id   AF-A0ABD1EHD6-F1
#
_cell.length_a   1.000
_cell.length_b   1.000
_cell.length_c   1.000
_cell.angle_alpha   90.00
_cell.angle_beta   90.00
_cell.angle_gamma   90.00
#
_symmetry.space_group_name_H-M   'P 1'
#
loop_
_entity.id
_entity.type
_entity.pdbx_description
1 polymer ?
#
loop_
_entity_poly.entity_id
_entity_poly.type
_entity_poly.pdbx_seq_one_letter_code
_entity_poly.pdbx_strand_id
1 'polypeptide(L)'
;MSSEVKIEEKKDVPKKEEETVVVDDEDKQIPELPTTEEQFTVKFRQQWQLIIKILELITSALCFGLFYQPANQSANLAKHHLEQVAVILLAYVGYILINLVFIVARCLNDKIPFRVGALFSLVAALLNVTSGILLIVNRTNKFQGMYYEPHKYLESMLSAATVLSFINAVFFSVDAVYTFILKQNF
;
A
#
# COMPACT_ATOMS: atom_id res chain seq x y z
N MET A 1 -33.50 -25.93 -58.91
CA MET A 1 -33.88 -27.21 -58.29
C MET A 1 -33.18 -27.25 -56.94
N SER A 2 -33.88 -26.90 -55.87
CA SER A 2 -34.66 -27.85 -55.05
C SER A 2 -33.74 -28.79 -54.27
N SER A 3 -33.83 -29.02 -52.98
CA SER A 3 -34.75 -28.68 -51.89
C SER A 3 -34.04 -29.21 -50.63
N GLU A 4 -34.01 -28.52 -49.47
CA GLU A 4 -34.93 -28.75 -48.33
C GLU A 4 -35.09 -30.23 -47.91
N VAL A 5 -35.16 -30.71 -46.65
CA VAL A 5 -35.34 -30.18 -45.28
C VAL A 5 -35.59 -31.39 -44.34
N LYS A 6 -35.43 -31.21 -43.00
CA LYS A 6 -36.01 -31.96 -41.83
C LYS A 6 -35.58 -33.41 -41.55
N ILE A 7 -35.07 -33.77 -40.36
CA ILE A 7 -35.68 -33.84 -38.99
C ILE A 7 -36.78 -34.92 -38.88
N GLU A 8 -36.61 -35.89 -37.97
CA GLU A 8 -37.56 -36.35 -36.93
C GLU A 8 -36.88 -37.48 -36.11
N GLU A 9 -36.74 -37.49 -34.77
CA GLU A 9 -37.61 -37.30 -33.59
C GLU A 9 -38.25 -38.61 -33.05
N LYS A 10 -38.09 -38.79 -31.71
CA LYS A 10 -38.90 -39.59 -30.75
C LYS A 10 -38.82 -41.12 -30.76
N LYS A 11 -39.12 -41.88 -29.68
CA LYS A 11 -39.26 -41.74 -28.20
C LYS A 11 -39.94 -43.05 -27.70
N ASP A 12 -39.85 -43.31 -26.39
CA ASP A 12 -40.79 -44.08 -25.53
C ASP A 12 -40.64 -45.64 -25.42
N VAL A 13 -39.89 -46.09 -24.39
CA VAL A 13 -40.30 -46.76 -23.10
C VAL A 13 -41.74 -47.34 -23.07
N PRO A 14 -42.10 -48.53 -22.48
CA PRO A 14 -41.91 -49.00 -21.06
C PRO A 14 -41.65 -50.53 -20.88
N LYS A 15 -41.36 -51.13 -19.70
CA LYS A 15 -42.15 -51.36 -18.46
C LYS A 15 -41.31 -52.34 -17.56
N LYS A 16 -40.89 -52.04 -16.31
CA LYS A 16 -41.53 -52.06 -14.96
C LYS A 16 -41.48 -53.43 -14.23
N GLU A 17 -41.32 -53.37 -12.88
CA GLU A 17 -41.31 -54.41 -11.81
C GLU A 17 -39.89 -54.75 -11.28
N GLU A 18 -39.53 -54.75 -9.99
CA GLU A 18 -40.14 -54.51 -8.65
C GLU A 18 -38.93 -54.16 -7.72
N GLU A 19 -38.92 -53.02 -7.02
CA GLU A 19 -39.31 -52.87 -5.62
C GLU A 19 -38.44 -53.65 -4.60
N THR A 20 -37.38 -53.02 -4.11
CA THR A 20 -36.92 -53.17 -2.71
C THR A 20 -36.57 -51.80 -2.16
N VAL A 21 -37.49 -51.32 -1.33
CA VAL A 21 -37.34 -50.17 -0.45
C VAL A 21 -36.38 -50.54 0.68
N VAL A 22 -35.23 -49.87 0.74
CA VAL A 22 -34.46 -49.70 1.98
C VAL A 22 -34.20 -48.20 2.11
N VAL A 23 -34.65 -47.66 3.23
CA VAL A 23 -34.73 -46.25 3.60
C VAL A 23 -33.46 -45.86 4.37
N ASP A 24 -33.09 -44.58 4.25
CA ASP A 24 -32.04 -43.81 4.97
C ASP A 24 -30.57 -44.08 4.51
N ASP A 25 -29.72 -43.11 4.13
CA ASP A 25 -29.59 -41.71 4.55
C ASP A 25 -29.21 -40.77 3.37
N GLU A 26 -29.90 -39.64 3.26
CA GLU A 26 -29.45 -38.48 2.48
C GLU A 26 -28.30 -37.76 3.22
N ASP A 27 -27.04 -38.04 2.87
CA ASP A 27 -25.93 -37.10 3.11
C ASP A 27 -25.66 -36.29 1.83
N LYS A 28 -26.59 -35.36 1.55
CA LYS A 28 -26.27 -34.18 0.75
C LYS A 28 -25.14 -33.44 1.48
N GLN A 29 -23.95 -33.44 0.89
CA GLN A 29 -22.88 -32.51 1.27
C GLN A 29 -23.41 -31.07 1.08
N ILE A 30 -23.89 -30.48 2.17
CA ILE A 30 -24.15 -29.06 2.29
C ILE A 30 -22.78 -28.38 2.16
N PRO A 31 -22.59 -27.37 1.29
CA PRO A 31 -21.38 -26.57 1.31
C PRO A 31 -21.28 -25.91 2.69
N GLU A 32 -20.30 -26.32 3.50
CA GLU A 32 -20.06 -25.74 4.82
C GLU A 32 -19.95 -24.21 4.67
N LEU A 33 -20.89 -23.49 5.29
CA LEU A 33 -20.77 -22.04 5.40
C LEU A 33 -19.49 -21.75 6.19
N PRO A 34 -18.59 -20.88 5.69
CA PRO A 34 -17.36 -20.55 6.40
C PRO A 34 -17.70 -19.98 7.78
N THR A 35 -17.09 -20.55 8.82
CA THR A 35 -17.20 -20.16 10.22
C THR A 35 -16.95 -18.65 10.36
N THR A 36 -17.72 -17.98 11.22
CA THR A 36 -17.68 -16.52 11.44
C THR A 36 -16.26 -16.02 11.78
N GLU A 37 -15.43 -16.86 12.39
CA GLU A 37 -14.01 -16.62 12.69
C GLU A 37 -13.13 -16.54 11.42
N GLU A 38 -13.38 -17.39 10.42
CA GLU A 38 -12.67 -17.36 9.15
C GLU A 38 -13.07 -16.15 8.30
N GLN A 39 -14.35 -15.74 8.35
CA GLN A 39 -14.77 -14.51 7.69
C GLN A 39 -14.10 -13.25 8.29
N PHE A 40 -13.84 -13.25 9.60
CA PHE A 40 -13.21 -12.14 10.27
C PHE A 40 -11.71 -12.06 9.94
N THR A 41 -11.00 -13.20 9.92
CA THR A 41 -9.58 -13.24 9.55
C THR A 41 -9.34 -12.90 8.09
N VAL A 42 -10.22 -13.32 7.17
CA VAL A 42 -10.15 -12.96 5.75
C VAL A 42 -10.42 -11.47 5.52
N LYS A 43 -11.39 -10.88 6.24
CA LYS A 43 -11.63 -9.43 6.23
C LYS A 43 -10.48 -8.66 6.87
N PHE A 44 -9.92 -9.15 7.98
CA PHE A 44 -8.79 -8.52 8.67
C PHE A 44 -7.53 -8.53 7.79
N ARG A 45 -7.25 -9.63 7.07
CA ARG A 45 -6.17 -9.70 6.07
C ARG A 45 -6.33 -8.65 4.96
N GLN A 46 -7.56 -8.42 4.50
CA GLN A 46 -7.86 -7.38 3.51
C GLN A 46 -7.74 -5.96 4.07
N GLN A 47 -8.07 -5.73 5.35
CA GLN A 47 -7.97 -4.41 5.97
C GLN A 47 -6.54 -4.09 6.42
N TRP A 48 -5.70 -5.09 6.70
CA TRP A 48 -4.31 -4.91 7.17
C TRP A 48 -3.45 -4.13 6.17
N GLN A 49 -3.59 -4.41 4.87
CA GLN A 49 -2.91 -3.66 3.81
C GLN A 49 -3.30 -2.18 3.78
N LEU A 50 -4.57 -1.89 4.06
CA LEU A 50 -5.10 -0.53 4.11
C LEU A 50 -4.58 0.22 5.33
N ILE A 51 -4.54 -0.44 6.49
CA ILE A 51 -3.99 0.10 7.74
C ILE A 51 -2.51 0.47 7.57
N ILE A 52 -1.71 -0.39 6.94
CA ILE A 52 -0.29 -0.08 6.66
C ILE A 52 -0.18 1.17 5.77
N LYS A 53 -0.96 1.27 4.69
CA LYS A 53 -0.95 2.44 3.80
C LYS A 53 -1.31 3.74 4.52
N ILE A 54 -2.29 3.69 5.42
CA ILE A 54 -2.67 4.85 6.25
C ILE A 54 -1.54 5.23 7.20
N LEU A 55 -0.88 4.26 7.81
CA LEU A 55 0.24 4.52 8.73
C LEU A 55 1.43 5.14 7.98
N GLU A 56 1.76 4.64 6.79
CA GLU A 56 2.76 5.22 5.88
C GLU A 56 2.40 6.67 5.50
N LEU A 57 1.13 6.94 5.21
CA LEU A 57 0.63 8.27 4.88
C LEU A 57 0.80 9.24 6.05
N ILE A 58 0.36 8.86 7.24
CA ILE A 58 0.46 9.69 8.46
C ILE A 58 1.92 9.99 8.77
N THR A 59 2.79 8.98 8.72
CA THR A 59 4.21 9.14 9.04
C THR A 59 4.92 10.01 8.00
N SER A 60 4.56 9.89 6.73
CA SER A 60 5.05 10.76 5.65
C SER A 60 4.58 12.21 5.81
N ALA A 61 3.32 12.43 6.20
CA ALA A 61 2.79 13.77 6.48
C ALA A 61 3.50 14.42 7.69
N LEU A 62 3.80 13.64 8.74
CA LEU A 62 4.58 14.12 9.88
C LEU A 62 6.02 14.48 9.46
N CYS A 63 6.68 13.65 8.65
CA CYS A 63 8.01 13.96 8.09
C CYS A 63 7.99 15.28 7.31
N PHE A 64 6.99 15.45 6.44
CA PHE A 64 6.81 16.66 5.66
C PHE A 64 6.61 17.89 6.56
N GLY A 65 5.74 17.81 7.57
CA GLY A 65 5.49 18.92 8.49
C GLY A 65 6.74 19.33 9.27
N LEU A 66 7.50 18.36 9.77
CA LEU A 66 8.76 18.61 10.48
C LEU A 66 9.86 19.18 9.56
N PHE A 67 9.83 18.86 8.27
CA PHE A 67 10.78 19.40 7.29
C PHE A 67 10.38 20.77 6.74
N TYR A 68 9.08 21.03 6.56
CA TYR A 68 8.57 22.25 5.95
C TYR A 68 8.97 23.50 6.74
N GLN A 69 8.87 23.43 8.07
CA GLN A 69 9.21 24.54 8.94
C GLN A 69 10.69 24.96 8.85
N PRO A 70 11.68 24.06 8.98
CA PRO A 70 13.08 24.41 8.76
C PRO A 70 13.35 24.85 7.33
N ALA A 71 12.72 24.25 6.31
CA ALA A 71 12.87 24.67 4.91
C ALA A 71 12.39 26.12 4.65
N ASN A 72 11.28 26.52 5.26
CA ASN A 72 10.69 27.86 5.12
C ASN A 72 11.45 28.93 5.92
N GLN A 73 11.79 28.65 7.18
CA GLN A 73 12.48 29.62 8.04
C GLN A 73 13.97 29.75 7.71
N SER A 74 14.60 28.69 7.20
CA SER A 74 15.94 28.77 6.68
C SER A 74 15.92 29.29 5.25
N ALA A 75 15.84 30.61 5.07
CA ALA A 75 15.96 31.22 3.74
C ALA A 75 17.23 30.78 2.97
N ASN A 76 18.29 30.38 3.70
CA ASN A 76 19.51 29.80 3.13
C ASN A 76 19.40 28.32 2.72
N LEU A 77 18.49 27.52 3.28
CA LEU A 77 18.30 26.11 2.87
C LEU A 77 17.80 26.02 1.45
N ALA A 78 16.73 26.77 1.18
CA ALA A 78 16.19 26.87 -0.16
C ALA A 78 17.24 27.51 -1.08
N LYS A 79 17.77 28.70 -0.78
CA LYS A 79 18.62 29.43 -1.73
C LYS A 79 19.93 28.76 -2.14
N HIS A 80 20.63 28.07 -1.24
CA HIS A 80 21.95 27.50 -1.57
C HIS A 80 21.90 26.05 -2.08
N HIS A 81 20.86 25.29 -1.72
CA HIS A 81 20.75 23.87 -2.07
C HIS A 81 19.33 23.52 -2.54
N LEU A 82 18.76 24.33 -3.44
CA LEU A 82 17.42 24.12 -4.02
C LEU A 82 17.24 22.69 -4.55
N GLU A 83 18.26 22.16 -5.22
CA GLU A 83 18.21 20.81 -5.80
C GLU A 83 18.02 19.74 -4.74
N GLN A 84 18.74 19.82 -3.63
CA GLN A 84 18.64 18.86 -2.53
C GLN A 84 17.29 18.96 -1.83
N VAL A 85 16.83 20.19 -1.58
CA VAL A 85 15.51 20.45 -0.97
C VAL A 85 14.39 19.95 -1.88
N ALA A 86 14.51 20.13 -3.19
CA ALA A 86 13.53 19.66 -4.17
C ALA A 86 13.41 18.12 -4.17
N VAL A 87 14.52 17.40 -4.08
CA VAL A 87 14.51 15.92 -3.98
C VAL A 87 13.80 15.45 -2.71
N ILE A 88 14.08 16.09 -1.57
CA ILE A 88 13.43 15.77 -0.29
C ILE A 88 11.91 16.03 -0.36
N LEU A 89 11.50 17.18 -0.91
CA LEU A 89 10.09 17.53 -1.09
C LEU A 89 9.39 16.56 -2.04
N LEU A 90 10.05 16.20 -3.14
CA LEU A 90 9.53 15.23 -4.11
C LEU A 90 9.30 13.87 -3.46
N ALA A 91 10.23 13.42 -2.61
CA ALA A 91 10.04 12.17 -1.86
C ALA A 91 8.80 12.27 -0.97
N TYR A 92 8.71 13.24 -0.06
CA TYR A 92 7.58 13.29 0.89
C TYR A 92 6.23 13.53 0.21
N VAL A 93 6.12 14.57 -0.62
CA VAL A 93 4.86 14.93 -1.29
C VAL A 93 4.47 13.87 -2.31
N GLY A 94 5.45 13.32 -3.05
CA GLY A 94 5.23 12.26 -4.02
C GLY A 94 4.62 11.02 -3.37
N TYR A 95 5.14 10.57 -2.24
CA TYR A 95 4.59 9.38 -1.57
C TYR A 95 3.28 9.63 -0.83
N ILE A 96 3.07 10.84 -0.30
CA ILE A 96 1.75 11.23 0.21
C ILE A 96 0.70 11.09 -0.91
N LEU A 97 1.00 11.61 -2.11
CA LEU A 97 0.11 11.54 -3.26
C LEU A 97 -0.11 10.11 -3.74
N ILE A 98 0.96 9.32 -3.88
CA ILE A 98 0.89 7.92 -4.28
C ILE A 98 0.02 7.12 -3.29
N ASN A 99 0.26 7.25 -1.98
CA ASN A 99 -0.54 6.56 -0.97
C ASN A 99 -2.01 6.99 -0.99
N LEU A 100 -2.28 8.28 -1.26
CA LEU A 100 -3.65 8.77 -1.44
C LEU A 100 -4.33 8.09 -2.63
N VAL A 101 -3.63 7.94 -3.75
CA VAL A 101 -4.15 7.25 -4.95
C VAL A 101 -4.47 5.79 -4.63
N PHE A 102 -3.62 5.08 -3.89
CA PHE A 102 -3.90 3.70 -3.46
C PHE A 102 -5.15 3.61 -2.59
N ILE A 103 -5.34 4.55 -1.65
CA ILE A 103 -6.54 4.59 -0.80
C ILE A 103 -7.79 4.88 -1.64
N VAL A 104 -7.72 5.85 -2.55
CA VAL A 104 -8.86 6.22 -3.41
C VAL A 104 -9.22 5.08 -4.37
N ALA A 105 -8.22 4.41 -4.97
CA ALA A 105 -8.45 3.24 -5.83
C ALA A 105 -9.18 2.13 -5.07
N ARG A 106 -8.80 1.90 -3.80
CA ARG A 106 -9.48 0.95 -2.93
C ARG A 106 -10.93 1.36 -2.64
N CYS A 107 -11.19 2.64 -2.40
CA CYS A 107 -12.56 3.16 -2.23
C CYS A 107 -13.42 2.97 -3.49
N LEU A 108 -12.80 3.04 -4.67
CA LEU A 108 -13.45 2.78 -5.96
C LEU A 108 -13.61 1.29 -6.28
N ASN A 109 -13.16 0.38 -5.39
CA ASN A 109 -13.05 -1.07 -5.63
C ASN A 109 -12.22 -1.45 -6.86
N ASP A 110 -11.31 -0.56 -7.29
CA ASP A 110 -10.36 -0.87 -8.35
C ASP A 110 -9.23 -1.74 -7.79
N LYS A 111 -8.81 -2.73 -8.58
CA LYS A 111 -7.81 -3.72 -8.16
C LYS A 111 -6.45 -3.33 -8.73
N ILE A 112 -5.55 -2.88 -7.86
CA ILE A 112 -4.19 -2.56 -8.28
C ILE A 112 -3.34 -3.84 -8.21
N PRO A 113 -2.64 -4.22 -9.30
CA PRO A 113 -1.79 -5.40 -9.28
C PRO A 113 -0.71 -5.26 -8.20
N PHE A 114 -0.49 -6.34 -7.43
CA PHE A 114 0.46 -6.34 -6.29
C PHE A 114 1.88 -5.92 -6.68
N ARG A 115 2.29 -6.17 -7.93
CA ARG A 115 3.61 -5.77 -8.46
C ARG A 115 3.79 -4.26 -8.46
N VAL A 116 2.73 -3.51 -8.80
CA VAL A 116 2.77 -2.05 -8.84
C VAL A 116 2.84 -1.49 -7.42
N GLY A 117 2.05 -2.03 -6.50
CA GLY A 117 2.13 -1.68 -5.07
C GLY A 117 3.53 -1.90 -4.49
N ALA A 118 4.11 -3.09 -4.70
CA ALA A 118 5.43 -3.42 -4.19
C ALA A 118 6.55 -2.55 -4.80
N LEU A 119 6.48 -2.24 -6.10
CA LEU A 119 7.45 -1.35 -6.75
C LEU A 119 7.37 0.06 -6.18
N PHE A 120 6.17 0.61 -6.00
CA PHE A 120 6.02 1.94 -5.40
C PHE A 120 6.55 2.00 -3.97
N SER A 121 6.27 0.99 -3.14
CA SER A 121 6.82 0.91 -1.77
C SER A 121 8.34 0.74 -1.76
N LEU A 122 8.91 -0.03 -2.70
CA LEU A 122 10.37 -0.16 -2.83
C LEU A 122 11.05 1.17 -3.21
N VAL A 123 10.51 1.88 -4.21
CA VAL A 123 11.03 3.20 -4.59
C VAL A 123 10.85 4.18 -3.42
N ALA A 124 9.75 4.07 -2.67
CA ALA A 124 9.50 4.87 -1.46
C ALA A 124 10.56 4.68 -0.40
N ALA A 125 10.95 3.43 -0.12
CA ALA A 125 12.02 3.15 0.81
C ALA A 125 13.33 3.81 0.36
N LEU A 126 13.71 3.65 -0.92
CA LEU A 126 14.95 4.23 -1.46
C LEU A 126 14.97 5.77 -1.41
N LEU A 127 13.86 6.43 -1.77
CA LEU A 127 13.76 7.88 -1.72
C LEU A 127 13.73 8.43 -0.29
N ASN A 128 13.13 7.72 0.68
CA ASN A 128 13.18 8.11 2.09
C ASN A 128 14.59 7.95 2.70
N VAL A 129 15.34 6.90 2.32
CA VAL A 129 16.75 6.75 2.69
C VAL A 129 17.59 7.87 2.10
N THR A 130 17.41 8.15 0.80
CA THR A 130 18.13 9.23 0.10
C THR A 130 17.83 10.58 0.76
N SER A 131 16.56 10.85 1.10
CA SER A 131 16.15 12.07 1.80
C SER A 131 16.79 12.17 3.19
N GLY A 132 16.87 11.07 3.93
CA GLY A 132 17.57 11.02 5.23
C GLY A 132 19.05 11.36 5.12
N ILE A 133 19.74 10.78 4.12
CA ILE A 133 21.16 11.09 3.86
C ILE A 133 21.33 12.57 3.49
N LEU A 134 20.47 13.09 2.62
CA LEU A 134 20.51 14.49 2.20
C LEU A 134 20.27 15.45 3.37
N LEU A 135 19.37 15.10 4.29
CA LEU A 135 19.15 15.86 5.54
C LEU A 135 20.41 15.89 6.42
N ILE A 136 21.16 14.79 6.51
CA ILE A 136 22.43 14.72 7.26
C ILE A 136 23.52 15.60 6.61
N VAL A 137 23.66 15.52 5.28
CA VAL A 137 24.64 16.34 4.53
C VAL A 137 24.32 17.82 4.70
N ASN A 138 23.05 18.16 4.54
CA ASN A 138 22.56 19.52 4.67
C ASN A 138 22.68 20.07 6.11
N ARG A 139 22.51 19.21 7.12
CA ARG A 139 22.86 19.53 8.51
C ARG A 139 24.34 19.90 8.60
N THR A 140 25.22 19.01 8.14
CA THR A 140 26.69 19.17 8.28
C THR A 140 27.20 20.46 7.64
N ASN A 141 26.70 20.81 6.45
CA ASN A 141 27.11 22.03 5.73
C ASN A 141 26.66 23.33 6.43
N LYS A 142 25.61 23.29 7.27
CA LYS A 142 25.11 24.49 7.97
C LYS A 142 25.81 24.80 9.29
N PHE A 143 26.35 23.80 9.98
CA PHE A 143 26.92 23.98 11.33
C PHE A 143 28.41 24.27 11.36
N GLN A 144 29.08 24.35 10.20
CA GLN A 144 30.49 24.71 10.14
C GLN A 144 30.76 26.22 10.37
N GLY A 145 29.74 27.09 10.47
CA GLY A 145 29.95 28.54 10.40
C GLY A 145 29.28 29.48 11.40
N MET A 146 28.26 29.09 12.18
CA MET A 146 27.46 30.09 12.94
C MET A 146 26.96 29.58 14.31
N TYR A 147 27.70 29.92 15.36
CA TYR A 147 27.29 29.89 16.78
C TYR A 147 26.30 31.03 17.11
N TYR A 148 25.18 31.17 16.40
CA TYR A 148 24.17 32.20 16.71
C TYR A 148 22.80 31.59 17.02
N GLU A 149 22.22 32.08 18.11
CA GLU A 149 21.42 31.30 19.07
C GLU A 149 19.88 31.29 18.89
N PRO A 150 19.26 31.40 17.69
CA PRO A 150 17.86 30.98 17.50
C PRO A 150 17.68 29.69 16.66
N HIS A 151 18.77 29.02 16.23
CA HIS A 151 18.68 27.85 15.33
C HIS A 151 18.57 26.48 16.03
N LYS A 152 18.78 26.38 17.35
CA LYS A 152 18.77 25.08 18.07
C LYS A 152 17.45 24.31 17.92
N TYR A 153 16.32 25.01 17.84
CA TYR A 153 15.02 24.38 17.60
C TYR A 153 14.90 23.81 16.18
N LEU A 154 15.36 24.54 15.16
CA LEU A 154 15.37 24.09 13.78
C LEU A 154 16.28 22.86 13.60
N GLU A 155 17.42 22.83 14.30
CA GLU A 155 18.31 21.67 14.35
C GLU A 155 17.62 20.43 14.90
N SER A 156 16.93 20.58 16.03
CA SER A 156 16.20 19.48 16.65
C SER A 156 15.07 18.98 15.74
N MET A 157 14.36 19.88 15.05
CA MET A 157 13.34 19.50 14.07
C MET A 157 13.93 18.78 12.86
N LEU A 158 15.05 19.25 12.32
CA LEU A 158 15.72 18.60 11.20
C LEU A 158 16.26 17.21 11.57
N SER A 159 16.79 17.07 12.79
CA SER A 159 17.20 15.78 13.34
C SER A 159 16.00 14.85 13.53
N ALA A 160 14.88 15.35 14.04
CA ALA A 160 13.65 14.58 14.17
C ALA A 160 13.15 14.12 12.78
N ALA A 161 13.12 15.00 11.79
CA ALA A 161 12.76 14.65 10.41
C ALA A 161 13.69 13.60 9.80
N THR A 162 14.99 13.66 10.11
CA THR A 162 15.98 12.67 9.65
C THR A 162 15.71 11.28 10.25
N VAL A 163 15.48 11.21 11.56
CA VAL A 163 15.15 9.94 12.22
C VAL A 163 13.84 9.38 11.67
N LEU A 164 12.85 10.25 11.48
CA LEU A 164 11.53 9.88 10.99
C LEU A 164 11.59 9.38 9.54
N SER A 165 12.47 9.93 8.69
CA SER A 165 12.64 9.46 7.31
C SER A 165 13.22 8.04 7.25
N PHE A 166 14.16 7.69 8.14
CA PHE A 166 14.64 6.31 8.25
C PHE A 166 13.57 5.36 8.77
N ILE A 167 12.77 5.78 9.76
CA ILE A 167 11.62 5.00 10.23
C ILE A 167 10.64 4.77 9.08
N ASN A 168 10.35 5.79 8.28
CA ASN A 168 9.49 5.70 7.10
C ASN A 168 10.05 4.71 6.08
N ALA A 169 11.37 4.74 5.83
CA ALA A 169 12.02 3.79 4.94
C ALA A 169 11.85 2.33 5.41
N VAL A 170 11.87 2.09 6.73
CA VAL A 170 11.59 0.76 7.30
C VAL A 170 10.13 0.37 7.07
N PHE A 171 9.18 1.27 7.32
CA PHE A 171 7.76 1.01 7.04
C PHE A 171 7.51 0.62 5.59
N PHE A 172 8.03 1.41 4.64
CA PHE A 172 7.92 1.11 3.21
C PHE A 172 8.62 -0.18 2.81
N SER A 173 9.75 -0.52 3.45
CA SER A 173 10.44 -1.79 3.20
C SER A 173 9.64 -2.98 3.71
N VAL A 174 9.05 -2.88 4.91
CA VAL A 174 8.18 -3.90 5.48
C VAL A 174 6.93 -4.07 4.62
N ASP A 175 6.31 -2.98 4.17
CA ASP A 175 5.16 -3.03 3.26
C ASP A 175 5.50 -3.68 1.92
N ALA A 176 6.66 -3.35 1.34
CA ALA A 176 7.13 -3.99 0.11
C ALA A 176 7.30 -5.51 0.30
N VAL A 177 7.98 -5.94 1.37
CA VAL A 177 8.18 -7.36 1.68
C VAL A 177 6.86 -8.07 1.94
N TYR A 178 5.96 -7.49 2.73
CA TYR A 178 4.64 -8.06 2.98
C TYR A 178 3.83 -8.18 1.70
N THR A 179 3.85 -7.16 0.84
CA THR A 179 3.15 -7.18 -0.45
C THR A 179 3.70 -8.28 -1.36
N PHE A 180 5.02 -8.50 -1.36
CA PHE A 180 5.65 -9.61 -2.10
C PHE A 180 5.26 -10.99 -1.56
N ILE A 181 5.18 -11.15 -0.23
CA ILE A 181 4.83 -12.42 0.41
C ILE A 181 3.35 -12.74 0.20
N LEU A 182 2.46 -11.76 0.38
CA LEU A 182 1.02 -11.98 0.29
C LEU A 182 0.55 -12.23 -1.15
N LYS A 183 1.26 -11.70 -2.17
CA LYS A 183 0.88 -11.75 -3.60
C LYS A 183 -0.59 -11.36 -3.87
N GLN A 184 -1.19 -10.65 -2.94
CA GLN A 184 -2.60 -10.29 -2.96
C GLN A 184 -2.73 -8.94 -3.65
N ASN A 185 -3.60 -8.85 -4.64
CA ASN A 185 -3.90 -7.58 -5.30
C ASN A 185 -4.54 -6.62 -4.31
N PHE A 186 -4.12 -5.35 -4.40
CA PHE A 186 -4.56 -4.27 -3.54
C PHE A 186 -5.96 -3.80 -3.96
#